data_AF-A0A4P6XJH9-F1
#
_entry.id   AF-A0A4P6XJH9-F1
#
_cell.length_a   1.000
_cell.length_b   1.000
_cell.length_c   1.000
_cell.angle_alpha   90.00
_cell.angle_beta   90.00
_cell.angle_gamma   90.00
#
_symmetry.space_group_name_H-M   'P 1'
#
loop_
_entity.id
_entity.type
_entity.pdbx_description
1 polymer ?
#
loop_
_entity_poly.entity_id
_entity_poly.type
_entity_poly.pdbx_seq_one_letter_code
_entity_poly.pdbx_strand_id
1 'polypeptide(L)'
;MSDINLDAALDLEEEFYEKGFKEGHEHSAKEQFLEGKMYGLQTGFQRFLVVGYLQLLLEIWTCENTPLLQTHLEQLRKILGEISLSNDDEAVAKYEKAITSARNKARVIAAITKTGDKIARLDTLVKEVGGNLQVSEDLNNMW
;
A
#
# COMPACT_ATOMS: atom_id res chain seq x y z
N MET A 1 -16.37 7.85 -64.72
CA MET A 1 -15.98 8.48 -63.44
C MET A 1 -16.55 7.58 -62.37
N SER A 2 -15.69 6.94 -61.57
CA SER A 2 -16.14 6.16 -60.43
C SER A 2 -16.90 7.09 -59.49
N ASP A 3 -18.18 6.80 -59.23
CA ASP A 3 -18.97 7.51 -58.24
C ASP A 3 -18.21 7.46 -56.92
N ILE A 4 -17.75 8.64 -56.48
CA ILE A 4 -17.13 8.78 -55.16
C ILE A 4 -18.27 8.57 -54.17
N ASN A 5 -18.22 7.46 -53.44
CA ASN A 5 -19.16 7.19 -52.35
C ASN A 5 -18.87 8.18 -51.22
N LEU A 6 -19.59 9.31 -51.22
CA LEU A 6 -19.46 10.38 -50.23
C LEU A 6 -20.07 10.00 -48.87
N ASP A 7 -20.92 8.98 -48.79
CA ASP A 7 -21.54 8.54 -47.54
C ASP A 7 -20.46 8.04 -46.57
N ALA A 8 -19.50 7.25 -47.05
CA ALA A 8 -18.34 6.82 -46.26
C ALA A 8 -17.42 7.97 -45.79
N ALA A 9 -17.43 9.11 -46.49
CA ALA A 9 -16.68 10.29 -46.07
C ALA A 9 -17.43 11.11 -44.99
N LEU A 10 -18.76 10.95 -44.89
CA LEU A 10 -19.60 11.58 -43.88
C LEU A 10 -19.59 10.80 -42.55
N ASP A 11 -19.44 9.47 -42.60
CA ASP A 11 -19.38 8.60 -41.41
C ASP A 11 -17.98 8.53 -40.76
N LEU A 12 -16.97 9.11 -41.40
CA LEU A 12 -15.55 9.05 -40.99
C LEU A 12 -15.34 9.57 -39.56
N GLU A 13 -16.03 10.64 -39.16
CA GLU A 13 -15.94 11.20 -37.81
C GLU A 13 -16.42 10.20 -36.75
N GLU A 14 -17.55 9.54 -37.00
CA GLU A 14 -18.13 8.56 -36.08
C GLU A 14 -17.25 7.31 -36.00
N GLU A 15 -16.69 6.83 -37.12
CA GLU A 15 -15.71 5.73 -37.13
C GLU A 15 -14.45 6.06 -36.32
N PHE A 16 -13.89 7.26 -36.46
CA PHE A 16 -12.73 7.68 -35.68
C PHE A 16 -13.06 7.91 -34.20
N TYR A 17 -14.26 8.39 -33.89
CA TYR A 17 -14.73 8.53 -32.51
C TYR A 17 -14.86 7.16 -31.83
N GLU A 18 -15.57 6.22 -32.46
CA GLU A 18 -15.72 4.86 -31.93
C GLU A 18 -14.38 4.16 -31.77
N LYS A 19 -13.48 4.32 -32.75
CA LYS A 19 -12.12 3.79 -32.68
C LYS A 19 -11.34 4.39 -31.52
N GLY A 20 -11.33 5.71 -31.38
CA GLY A 20 -10.63 6.40 -30.29
C GLY A 20 -11.19 6.04 -28.92
N PHE A 21 -12.53 5.97 -28.79
CA PHE A 21 -13.19 5.54 -27.56
C PHE A 21 -12.80 4.11 -27.17
N LYS A 22 -12.82 3.17 -28.14
CA LYS A 22 -12.44 1.78 -27.89
C LYS A 22 -10.97 1.66 -27.53
N GLU A 23 -10.08 2.33 -28.27
CA GLU A 23 -8.64 2.34 -27.98
C GLU A 23 -8.34 2.93 -26.60
N GLY A 24 -8.96 4.07 -26.26
CA GLY A 24 -8.83 4.70 -24.94
C GLY A 24 -9.36 3.81 -23.82
N HIS A 25 -10.52 3.18 -24.00
CA HIS A 25 -11.09 2.27 -23.01
C HIS A 25 -10.20 1.04 -22.78
N GLU A 26 -9.72 0.41 -23.85
CA GLU A 26 -8.83 -0.74 -23.77
C GLU A 26 -7.47 -0.38 -23.16
N HIS A 27 -6.93 0.80 -23.47
CA HIS A 27 -5.68 1.29 -22.90
C HIS A 27 -5.84 1.56 -21.40
N SER A 28 -6.86 2.33 -21.03
CA SER A 28 -7.15 2.68 -19.65
C SER A 28 -7.38 1.44 -18.78
N ALA A 29 -8.16 0.46 -19.28
CA ALA A 29 -8.38 -0.79 -18.55
C ALA A 29 -7.07 -1.56 -18.28
N LYS A 30 -6.13 -1.57 -19.24
CA LYS A 30 -4.82 -2.21 -19.08
C LYS A 30 -3.95 -1.45 -18.09
N GLU A 31 -3.90 -0.12 -18.20
CA GLU A 31 -3.12 0.72 -17.30
C GLU A 31 -3.60 0.63 -15.86
N GLN A 32 -4.91 0.76 -15.63
CA GLN A 32 -5.52 0.62 -14.31
C GLN A 32 -5.24 -0.76 -13.69
N PHE A 33 -5.28 -1.82 -14.50
CA PHE A 33 -4.96 -3.15 -14.02
C PHE A 33 -3.49 -3.30 -13.61
N LEU A 34 -2.57 -2.72 -14.38
CA LEU A 34 -1.14 -2.71 -14.03
C LEU A 34 -0.87 -1.85 -12.79
N GLU A 35 -1.48 -0.67 -12.72
CA GLU A 35 -1.39 0.22 -11.57
C GLU A 35 -1.89 -0.44 -10.30
N GLY A 36 -3.06 -1.07 -10.34
CA GLY A 36 -3.61 -1.81 -9.19
C GLY A 36 -2.69 -2.92 -8.70
N LYS A 37 -2.02 -3.63 -9.62
CA LYS A 37 -1.02 -4.65 -9.25
C LYS A 37 0.22 -4.05 -8.58
N MET A 38 0.75 -2.96 -9.15
CA MET A 38 1.90 -2.25 -8.58
C MET A 38 1.58 -1.71 -7.19
N TYR A 39 0.40 -1.10 -7.04
CA TYR A 39 -0.08 -0.59 -5.76
C TYR A 39 -0.24 -1.68 -4.70
N GLY A 40 -0.84 -2.82 -5.07
CA GLY A 40 -0.99 -3.95 -4.16
C GLY A 40 0.35 -4.51 -3.70
N LEU A 41 1.31 -4.65 -4.61
CA LEU A 41 2.66 -5.12 -4.32
C LEU A 41 3.40 -4.16 -3.37
N GLN A 42 3.39 -2.86 -3.70
CA GLN A 42 4.00 -1.82 -2.88
C GLN A 42 3.42 -1.82 -1.46
N THR A 43 2.09 -1.80 -1.36
CA THR A 43 1.39 -1.81 -0.07
C THR A 43 1.73 -3.07 0.73
N GLY A 44 1.75 -4.24 0.09
CA GLY A 44 2.18 -5.49 0.71
C GLY A 44 3.58 -5.40 1.31
N PHE A 45 4.56 -4.95 0.53
CA PHE A 45 5.94 -4.79 1.00
C PHE A 45 6.07 -3.82 2.18
N GLN A 46 5.40 -2.66 2.11
CA GLN A 46 5.39 -1.71 3.22
C GLN A 46 4.81 -2.34 4.49
N ARG A 47 3.71 -3.08 4.38
CA ARG A 47 3.08 -3.76 5.52
C ARG A 47 4.01 -4.82 6.14
N PHE A 48 4.62 -5.67 5.31
CA PHE A 48 5.58 -6.66 5.77
C PHE A 48 6.78 -6.03 6.47
N LEU A 49 7.30 -4.92 5.93
CA LEU A 49 8.42 -4.21 6.52
C LEU A 49 8.08 -3.67 7.90
N VAL A 50 6.88 -3.07 8.08
CA VAL A 50 6.43 -2.58 9.39
C VAL A 50 6.31 -3.72 10.39
N VAL A 51 5.67 -4.82 10.03
CA VAL A 51 5.48 -5.96 10.94
C VAL A 51 6.82 -6.57 11.33
N GLY A 52 7.68 -6.86 10.35
CA GLY A 52 9.01 -7.45 10.60
C GLY A 52 9.90 -6.54 11.44
N TYR A 53 9.85 -5.23 11.22
CA TYR A 53 10.62 -4.28 12.04
C TYR A 53 10.12 -4.25 13.49
N LEU A 54 8.81 -4.25 13.71
CA LEU A 54 8.23 -4.30 15.06
C LEU A 54 8.54 -5.62 15.78
N GLN A 55 8.59 -6.74 15.05
CA GLN A 55 9.03 -8.03 15.58
C GLN A 55 10.50 -7.98 16.02
N LEU A 56 11.38 -7.41 15.20
CA LEU A 56 12.80 -7.21 15.56
C LEU A 56 12.95 -6.34 16.81
N LEU A 57 12.21 -5.22 16.90
CA LEU A 57 12.26 -4.37 18.09
C LEU A 57 11.78 -5.10 19.34
N LEU A 58 10.71 -5.90 19.22
CA LEU A 58 10.21 -6.73 20.31
C LEU A 58 11.29 -7.69 20.81
N GLU A 59 12.04 -8.34 19.91
CA GLU A 59 13.16 -9.22 20.29
C GLU A 59 14.26 -8.45 21.03
N ILE A 60 14.69 -7.31 20.49
CA ILE A 60 15.72 -6.46 21.12
C ILE A 60 15.30 -6.02 22.53
N TRP A 61 14.07 -5.51 22.69
CA TRP A 61 13.58 -5.06 23.98
C TRP A 61 13.32 -6.20 24.97
N THR A 62 13.05 -7.41 24.49
CA THR A 62 12.93 -8.60 25.35
C THR A 62 14.27 -8.94 26.01
N CYS A 63 15.40 -8.68 25.35
CA CYS A 63 16.74 -8.90 25.91
C CYS A 63 17.10 -7.94 27.05
N GLU A 64 16.51 -6.74 27.12
CA GLU A 64 16.76 -5.77 28.21
C GLU A 64 16.13 -6.21 29.56
N ASN A 65 15.25 -7.22 29.55
CA ASN A 65 14.67 -7.93 30.70
C ASN A 65 14.36 -7.07 31.93
N THR A 66 13.65 -5.96 31.73
CA THR A 66 13.20 -5.08 32.81
C THR A 66 11.76 -5.42 33.22
N PRO A 67 11.44 -5.57 34.52
CA PRO A 67 10.10 -5.95 34.98
C PRO A 67 9.01 -4.95 34.56
N LEU A 68 9.34 -3.66 34.43
CA LEU A 68 8.42 -2.62 33.93
C LEU A 68 7.96 -2.85 32.48
N LEU A 69 8.76 -3.55 31.68
CA LEU A 69 8.50 -3.78 30.26
C LEU A 69 7.70 -5.06 30.00
N GLN A 70 7.70 -6.04 30.91
CA GLN A 70 7.17 -7.38 30.65
C GLN A 70 5.72 -7.35 30.13
N THR A 71 4.83 -6.64 30.83
CA THR A 71 3.42 -6.52 30.41
C THR A 71 3.28 -5.87 29.03
N HIS A 72 4.10 -4.86 28.72
CA HIS A 72 4.06 -4.18 27.43
C HIS A 72 4.60 -5.05 26.29
N LEU A 73 5.66 -5.83 26.56
CA LEU A 73 6.26 -6.77 25.60
C LEU A 73 5.31 -7.93 25.32
N GLU A 74 4.63 -8.47 26.32
CA GLU A 74 3.61 -9.51 26.15
C GLU A 74 2.42 -9.02 25.32
N GLN A 75 1.93 -7.80 25.61
CA GLN A 75 0.86 -7.17 24.82
C GLN A 75 1.30 -6.97 23.36
N LEU A 76 2.50 -6.45 23.12
CA LEU A 76 3.02 -6.26 21.76
C LEU A 76 3.17 -7.60 21.04
N ARG A 77 3.71 -8.62 21.71
CA ARG A 77 3.86 -9.98 21.17
C ARG A 77 2.51 -10.57 20.75
N LYS A 78 1.49 -10.42 21.59
CA LYS A 78 0.14 -10.90 21.29
C LYS A 78 -0.43 -10.22 20.05
N ILE A 79 -0.38 -8.89 19.98
CA ILE A 79 -0.89 -8.12 18.84
C ILE A 79 -0.18 -8.53 17.55
N LEU A 80 1.15 -8.66 17.57
CA LEU A 80 1.93 -9.06 16.39
C LEU A 80 1.64 -10.51 15.96
N GLY A 81 1.31 -11.41 16.89
CA GLY A 81 0.95 -12.79 16.59
C GLY A 81 -0.45 -12.96 15.98
N GLU A 82 -1.34 -11.98 16.16
CA GLU A 82 -2.70 -11.98 15.59
C GLU A 82 -2.73 -11.45 14.14
N ILE A 83 -1.61 -10.92 13.63
CA ILE A 83 -1.53 -10.38 12.28
C ILE A 83 -1.52 -11.53 11.27
N SER A 84 -2.59 -11.62 10.48
CA SER A 84 -2.69 -12.55 9.36
C SER A 84 -1.84 -12.08 8.17
N LEU A 85 -1.28 -13.03 7.42
CA LEU A 85 -0.56 -12.79 6.16
C LEU A 85 -1.47 -12.95 4.93
N SER A 86 -2.78 -13.14 5.14
CA SER A 86 -3.77 -13.22 4.05
C SER A 86 -4.15 -11.83 3.51
N ASN A 87 -4.63 -11.79 2.27
CA ASN A 87 -5.03 -10.57 1.57
C ASN A 87 -6.56 -10.40 1.47
N ASP A 88 -7.35 -11.15 2.23
CA ASP A 88 -8.81 -11.00 2.26
C ASP A 88 -9.22 -9.69 2.96
N ASP A 89 -10.37 -9.13 2.59
CA ASP A 89 -10.85 -7.84 3.15
C ASP A 89 -10.91 -7.84 4.68
N GLU A 90 -11.34 -8.96 5.27
CA GLU A 90 -11.38 -9.11 6.73
C GLU A 90 -9.97 -9.12 7.34
N ALA A 91 -9.00 -9.75 6.67
CA ALA A 91 -7.60 -9.78 7.11
C ALA A 91 -6.98 -8.37 7.04
N VAL A 92 -7.29 -7.60 6.00
CA VAL A 92 -6.86 -6.20 5.87
C VAL A 92 -7.43 -5.34 7.00
N ALA A 93 -8.72 -5.46 7.31
CA ALA A 93 -9.34 -4.70 8.39
C ALA A 93 -8.74 -5.04 9.78
N LYS A 94 -8.42 -6.32 10.01
CA LYS A 94 -7.73 -6.77 11.21
C LYS A 94 -6.29 -6.25 11.27
N TYR A 95 -5.56 -6.27 10.16
CA TYR A 95 -4.22 -5.73 10.04
C TYR A 95 -4.17 -4.24 10.43
N GLU A 96 -5.03 -3.40 9.86
CA GLU A 96 -5.02 -1.95 10.12
C GLU A 96 -5.27 -1.61 11.60
N LYS A 97 -6.17 -2.36 12.25
CA LYS A 97 -6.41 -2.24 13.69
C LYS A 97 -5.18 -2.71 14.49
N ALA A 98 -4.66 -3.89 14.18
CA ALA A 98 -3.53 -4.48 14.89
C ALA A 98 -2.26 -3.60 14.77
N ILE A 99 -1.95 -3.08 13.58
CA ILE A 99 -0.75 -2.29 13.34
C ILE A 99 -0.80 -0.95 14.07
N THR A 100 -1.98 -0.32 14.15
CA THR A 100 -2.18 0.92 14.89
C THR A 100 -1.94 0.71 16.38
N SER A 101 -2.53 -0.36 16.94
CA SER A 101 -2.31 -0.75 18.34
C SER A 101 -0.84 -1.14 18.61
N ALA A 102 -0.21 -1.89 17.70
CA ALA A 102 1.19 -2.30 17.81
C ALA A 102 2.14 -1.10 17.80
N ARG A 103 1.98 -0.15 16.86
CA ARG A 103 2.78 1.08 16.80
C ARG A 103 2.62 1.92 18.06
N ASN A 104 1.40 2.06 18.58
CA ASN A 104 1.17 2.78 19.83
C ASN A 104 1.88 2.10 21.00
N LYS A 105 1.83 0.77 21.09
CA LYS A 105 2.55 0.02 22.12
C LYS A 105 4.08 0.14 21.98
N ALA A 106 4.58 0.05 20.76
CA ALA A 106 5.99 0.22 20.45
C ALA A 106 6.51 1.61 20.83
N ARG A 107 5.72 2.68 20.63
CA ARG A 107 6.08 4.03 21.11
C ARG A 107 6.19 4.11 22.63
N VAL A 108 5.30 3.46 23.38
CA VAL A 108 5.38 3.41 24.85
C VAL A 108 6.66 2.69 25.28
N ILE A 109 6.97 1.53 24.69
CA ILE A 109 8.20 0.80 25.01
C ILE A 109 9.43 1.64 24.66
N ALA A 110 9.46 2.24 23.47
CA ALA A 110 10.55 3.10 23.02
C ALA A 110 10.76 4.32 23.92
N ALA A 111 9.70 4.86 24.54
CA ALA A 111 9.82 5.95 25.52
C ALA A 111 10.49 5.46 26.82
N ILE A 112 10.20 4.24 27.26
CA ILE A 112 10.80 3.63 28.46
C ILE A 112 12.27 3.28 28.21
N THR A 113 12.58 2.66 27.06
CA THR A 113 13.94 2.22 26.69
C THR A 113 14.79 3.32 26.06
N LYS A 114 14.21 4.52 25.85
CA LYS A 114 14.82 5.67 25.16
C LYS A 114 15.27 5.36 23.72
N THR A 115 14.62 4.41 23.05
CA THR A 115 14.91 4.03 21.65
C THR A 115 13.93 4.66 20.65
N GLY A 116 13.53 5.91 20.86
CA GLY A 116 12.58 6.62 19.99
C GLY A 116 13.10 6.81 18.56
N ASP A 117 14.41 6.87 18.39
CA ASP A 117 15.14 6.92 17.11
C ASP A 117 14.81 5.71 16.22
N LYS A 118 14.67 4.52 16.80
CA LYS A 118 14.36 3.29 16.06
C LYS A 118 12.96 3.33 15.45
N ILE A 119 12.00 3.94 16.16
CA ILE A 119 10.65 4.14 15.63
C ILE A 119 10.65 5.16 14.48
N ALA A 120 11.39 6.27 14.62
CA ALA A 120 11.52 7.25 13.56
C ALA A 120 12.17 6.65 12.30
N ARG A 121 13.17 5.77 12.48
CA ARG A 121 13.82 5.06 11.37
C ARG A 121 12.86 4.17 10.60
N LEU A 122 11.90 3.51 11.27
CA LEU A 122 10.88 2.73 10.60
C LEU A 122 10.05 3.59 9.64
N ASP A 123 9.61 4.76 10.08
CA ASP A 123 8.81 5.66 9.24
C ASP A 123 9.60 6.15 8.02
N THR A 124 10.91 6.36 8.16
CA THR A 124 11.80 6.66 7.04
C THR A 124 11.92 5.47 6.07
N LEU A 125 12.14 4.25 6.58
CA LEU A 125 12.27 3.05 5.75
C LEU A 125 11.00 2.76 4.95
N VAL A 126 9.82 2.95 5.54
CA VAL A 126 8.54 2.77 4.83
C VAL A 126 8.40 3.76 3.66
N LYS A 127 8.88 5.00 3.84
CA LYS A 127 8.91 6.01 2.78
C LYS A 127 9.94 5.69 1.69
N GLU A 128 11.11 5.19 2.07
CA GLU A 128 12.15 4.78 1.12
C GLU A 128 11.70 3.59 0.26
N VAL A 129 11.06 2.59 0.86
CA VAL A 129 10.60 1.38 0.16
C VAL A 129 9.33 1.62 -0.64
N GLY A 130 8.42 2.46 -0.14
CA GLY A 130 7.19 2.80 -0.87
C GLY A 130 7.35 3.89 -1.92
N GLY A 131 8.33 4.77 -1.78
CA GLY A 131 8.35 6.02 -2.53
C GLY A 131 7.08 6.88 -2.29
N ASN A 132 6.97 7.97 -3.05
CA ASN A 132 5.69 8.62 -3.30
C ASN A 132 5.06 7.90 -4.48
N LEU A 133 3.97 7.17 -4.24
CA LEU A 133 3.17 6.61 -5.32
C LEU A 133 2.63 7.79 -6.14
N GLN A 134 3.17 8.02 -7.35
CA GLN A 134 2.48 8.84 -8.33
C GLN A 134 1.35 7.99 -8.90
N VAL A 135 0.24 7.92 -8.15
CA VAL A 135 -1.06 7.73 -8.79
C VAL A 135 -1.22 8.94 -9.68
N SER A 136 -1.58 8.76 -10.94
CA SER A 136 -2.05 9.90 -11.72
C SER A 136 -3.34 10.40 -11.06
N GLU A 137 -3.21 11.35 -10.14
CA GLU A 137 -4.35 11.93 -9.40
C GLU A 137 -5.27 12.72 -10.33
N ASP A 138 -4.82 13.02 -11.54
CA ASP A 138 -5.59 13.80 -12.50
C ASP A 138 -6.48 12.87 -13.33
N LEU A 139 -7.73 12.73 -12.89
CA LEU A 139 -8.83 12.19 -13.68
C LEU A 139 -8.97 12.90 -15.05
N ASN A 140 -8.42 14.11 -15.20
CA ASN A 140 -8.40 14.84 -16.47
C ASN A 140 -7.30 14.39 -17.45
N ASN A 141 -6.31 13.61 -17.00
CA ASN A 141 -5.29 13.01 -17.87
C ASN A 141 -5.64 11.59 -18.33
N MET A 142 -6.85 11.11 -18.02
CA MET A 142 -7.35 9.78 -18.44
C MET A 142 -8.21 9.82 -19.71
N TRP A 143 -8.31 10.98 -20.37
CA TRP A 143 -9.11 11.21 -21.59
C TRP A 143 -8.24 11.76 -22.72
#